data_AF-A0A0A7EJE9-F1
#
_entry.id   AF-A0A0A7EJE9-F1
#
_cell.length_a   1.000
_cell.length_b   1.000
_cell.length_c   1.000
_cell.angle_alpha   90.00
_cell.angle_beta   90.00
_cell.angle_gamma   90.00
#
_symmetry.space_group_name_H-M   'P 1'
#
loop_
_entity.id
_entity.type
_entity.pdbx_description
1 polymer ?
#
loop_
_entity_poly.entity_id
_entity_poly.type
_entity_poly.pdbx_seq_one_letter_code
_entity_poly.pdbx_strand_id
1 'polypeptide(L)'
;MVHILLVDDEPEVTNAIARLLRKDYTITKCSEPENALELVKLHNIDLVLSDIRMPVIDGVELLSQVKAFDDTIGRVLLSGYSDMELCQRAISDEIAAIILTKPWDNFELKNVLKLVLNMRNLQKENTELKQKLNQLNLASQ
;
A
#
# COMPACT_ATOMS: atom_id res chain seq x y z
N MET A 1 0.82 3.79 16.19
CA MET A 1 0.22 4.72 15.21
C MET A 1 0.45 4.10 13.84
N VAL A 2 -0.54 4.15 12.94
CA VAL A 2 -0.42 3.53 11.61
C VAL A 2 0.65 4.25 10.79
N HIS A 3 1.52 3.48 10.14
CA HIS A 3 2.66 3.96 9.34
C HIS A 3 2.41 3.75 7.85
N ILE A 4 2.37 4.85 7.10
CA ILE A 4 2.18 4.86 5.65
C ILE A 4 3.49 5.23 4.96
N LEU A 5 3.88 4.45 3.96
CA LEU A 5 4.92 4.79 3.01
C LEU A 5 4.29 5.45 1.77
N LEU A 6 4.74 6.65 1.44
CA LEU A 6 4.37 7.38 0.22
C LEU A 6 5.50 7.24 -0.79
N VAL A 7 5.19 6.76 -1.99
CA VAL A 7 6.17 6.60 -3.07
C VAL A 7 5.69 7.35 -4.30
N ASP A 8 6.34 8.44 -4.63
CA ASP A 8 6.02 9.28 -5.80
C ASP A 8 7.25 10.15 -6.08
N ASP A 9 7.68 10.23 -7.34
CA ASP A 9 8.84 11.01 -7.77
C ASP A 9 8.56 12.52 -7.81
N GLU A 10 7.29 12.92 -7.74
CA GLU A 10 6.85 14.30 -7.63
C GLU A 10 6.82 14.76 -6.15
N PRO A 11 7.78 15.61 -5.71
CA PRO A 11 7.83 16.05 -4.31
C PRO A 11 6.59 16.88 -3.93
N GLU A 12 5.93 17.53 -4.88
CA GLU A 12 4.71 18.30 -4.63
C GLU A 12 3.56 17.39 -4.18
N VAL A 13 3.40 16.24 -4.84
CA VAL A 13 2.40 15.22 -4.52
C VAL A 13 2.65 14.63 -3.14
N THR A 14 3.87 14.11 -2.90
CA THR A 14 4.21 13.51 -1.60
C THR A 14 4.05 14.52 -0.45
N ASN A 15 4.41 15.79 -0.66
CA ASN A 15 4.24 16.84 0.34
C ASN A 15 2.77 17.19 0.58
N ALA A 16 1.94 17.24 -0.47
CA ALA A 16 0.51 17.51 -0.33
C ALA A 16 -0.18 16.42 0.49
N ILE A 17 0.06 15.15 0.15
CA ILE A 17 -0.50 14.00 0.85
C ILE A 17 0.03 13.92 2.28
N ALA A 18 1.34 14.09 2.49
CA ALA A 18 1.91 14.09 3.84
C ALA A 18 1.28 15.18 4.72
N ARG A 19 1.09 16.41 4.19
CA ARG A 19 0.41 17.49 4.94
C ARG A 19 -1.02 17.15 5.31
N LEU A 20 -1.75 16.47 4.41
CA LEU A 20 -3.14 16.05 4.63
C LEU A 20 -3.26 14.98 5.73
N LEU A 21 -2.28 14.09 5.83
CA LEU A 21 -2.32 12.86 6.62
C LEU A 21 -1.52 12.91 7.93
N ARG A 22 -0.58 13.85 8.09
CA ARG A 22 0.35 13.92 9.24
C ARG A 22 -0.28 13.97 10.64
N LYS A 23 -1.56 14.31 10.76
CA LYS A 23 -2.27 14.33 12.05
C LYS A 23 -2.78 12.96 12.47
N ASP A 24 -3.02 12.10 11.49
CA ASP A 24 -3.71 10.82 11.67
C ASP A 24 -2.70 9.64 11.56
N TYR A 25 -1.58 9.84 10.85
CA TYR A 25 -0.64 8.78 10.46
C TYR A 25 0.82 9.20 10.60
N THR A 26 1.70 8.22 10.84
CA THR A 26 3.14 8.37 10.61
C THR A 26 3.40 8.22 9.12
N ILE A 27 4.12 9.18 8.52
CA ILE A 27 4.37 9.20 7.09
C ILE A 27 5.88 9.10 6.82
N THR A 28 6.30 8.10 6.05
CA THR A 28 7.60 8.08 5.38
C THR A 28 7.38 8.40 3.91
N LYS A 29 8.24 9.23 3.33
CA LYS A 29 8.22 9.57 1.90
C LYS A 29 9.43 8.94 1.22
N CYS A 30 9.25 8.47 0.00
CA CYS A 30 10.29 7.94 -0.86
C CYS A 30 10.07 8.46 -2.29
N SER A 31 11.09 9.08 -2.87
CA SER A 31 11.05 9.55 -4.27
C SER A 31 11.62 8.53 -5.25
N GLU A 32 12.35 7.54 -4.74
CA GLU A 32 13.02 6.51 -5.53
C GLU A 32 12.36 5.16 -5.23
N PRO A 33 11.69 4.53 -6.21
CA PRO A 33 10.94 3.30 -5.96
C PRO A 33 11.84 2.12 -5.57
N GLU A 34 13.12 2.11 -5.98
CA GLU A 34 14.10 1.09 -5.60
C GLU A 34 14.34 1.04 -4.08
N ASN A 35 14.36 2.22 -3.43
CA ASN A 35 14.56 2.33 -1.98
C ASN A 35 13.29 1.98 -1.19
N ALA A 36 12.12 2.02 -1.84
CA ALA A 36 10.85 1.80 -1.15
C ALA A 36 10.74 0.38 -0.55
N LEU A 37 11.23 -0.64 -1.26
CA LEU A 37 11.20 -2.01 -0.75
C LEU A 37 12.13 -2.20 0.46
N GLU A 38 13.27 -1.50 0.50
CA GLU A 38 14.15 -1.51 1.67
C GLU A 38 13.47 -0.87 2.88
N LEU A 39 12.78 0.27 2.66
CA LEU A 39 12.00 0.93 3.70
C LEU A 39 10.88 0.04 4.24
N VAL A 40 10.20 -0.73 3.38
CA VAL A 40 9.20 -1.71 3.80
C VAL A 40 9.80 -2.82 4.66
N LYS A 41 11.04 -3.24 4.39
CA LYS A 41 11.75 -4.26 5.19
C LYS A 41 12.28 -3.73 6.52
N LEU A 42 12.71 -2.46 6.54
CA LEU A 42 13.31 -1.81 7.70
C LEU A 42 12.28 -1.26 8.69
N HIS A 43 11.09 -0.91 8.19
CA HIS A 43 10.03 -0.29 8.99
C HIS A 43 8.78 -1.17 9.00
N ASN A 44 8.01 -1.10 10.11
CA ASN A 44 6.71 -1.77 10.20
C ASN A 44 5.65 -0.99 9.41
N ILE A 45 5.77 -0.97 8.08
CA ILE A 45 4.85 -0.27 7.19
C ILE A 45 3.50 -0.99 7.19
N ASP A 46 2.43 -0.24 7.45
CA ASP A 46 1.06 -0.75 7.42
C ASP A 46 0.41 -0.59 6.04
N LEU A 47 0.79 0.45 5.30
CA LEU A 47 0.25 0.73 3.97
C LEU A 47 1.28 1.41 3.07
N VAL A 48 1.33 1.02 1.80
CA VAL A 48 2.08 1.69 0.74
C VAL A 48 1.09 2.39 -0.20
N LEU A 49 1.26 3.69 -0.36
CA LEU A 49 0.57 4.52 -1.35
C LEU A 49 1.59 4.94 -2.40
N SER A 50 1.45 4.41 -3.61
CA SER A 50 2.41 4.63 -4.70
C SER A 50 1.77 5.34 -5.87
N ASP A 51 2.50 6.23 -6.53
CA ASP A 51 2.18 6.58 -7.91
C ASP A 51 2.35 5.37 -8.84
N ILE A 52 1.60 5.35 -9.93
CA ILE A 52 1.67 4.28 -10.91
C ILE A 52 2.79 4.48 -11.93
N ARG A 53 3.18 5.72 -12.25
CA ARG A 53 4.22 6.06 -13.22
C ARG A 53 5.43 6.65 -12.51
N MET A 54 6.46 5.84 -12.33
CA MET A 54 7.74 6.30 -11.80
C MET A 54 8.89 5.86 -12.71
N PRO A 55 10.06 6.54 -12.65
CA PRO A 55 11.27 6.10 -13.32
C PRO A 55 11.71 4.72 -12.83
N VAL A 56 12.39 3.98 -13.71
CA VAL A 56 12.99 2.65 -13.48
C VAL A 56 11.97 1.52 -13.29
N ILE A 57 11.11 1.59 -12.28
CA ILE A 57 10.00 0.63 -12.07
C ILE A 57 8.68 1.37 -11.87
N ASP A 58 7.60 0.79 -12.38
CA ASP A 58 6.24 1.33 -12.21
C ASP A 58 5.66 0.96 -10.84
N GLY A 59 4.60 1.65 -10.43
CA GLY A 59 3.96 1.41 -9.12
C GLY A 59 3.35 0.01 -8.98
N VAL A 60 2.95 -0.61 -10.09
CA VAL A 60 2.40 -1.98 -10.08
C VAL A 60 3.50 -2.98 -9.76
N GLU A 61 4.68 -2.83 -10.37
CA GLU A 61 5.86 -3.64 -10.09
C GLU A 61 6.31 -3.49 -8.63
N LEU A 62 6.40 -2.25 -8.12
CA LEU A 62 6.73 -2.01 -6.72
C LEU A 62 5.75 -2.70 -5.77
N LEU A 63 4.44 -2.52 -5.98
CA LEU A 63 3.42 -3.11 -5.10
C LEU A 63 3.36 -4.63 -5.23
N SER A 64 3.71 -5.20 -6.38
CA SER A 64 3.87 -6.65 -6.56
C SER A 64 4.99 -7.19 -5.67
N GLN A 65 6.14 -6.50 -5.61
CA GLN A 65 7.25 -6.85 -4.72
C GLN A 65 6.87 -6.70 -3.25
N VAL A 66 6.10 -5.67 -2.88
CA VAL A 66 5.56 -5.50 -1.53
C VAL A 66 4.61 -6.64 -1.17
N LYS A 67 3.69 -7.03 -2.07
CA LYS A 67 2.78 -8.16 -1.89
C LYS A 67 3.54 -9.47 -1.67
N ALA A 68 4.58 -9.72 -2.45
CA ALA A 68 5.41 -10.91 -2.34
C ALA A 68 6.18 -10.97 -1.00
N PHE A 69 6.56 -9.80 -0.47
CA PHE A 69 7.22 -9.69 0.83
C PHE A 69 6.25 -9.89 2.00
N ASP A 70 5.13 -9.14 2.02
CA ASP A 70 4.08 -9.24 3.02
C ASP A 70 2.73 -8.81 2.41
N ASP A 71 1.91 -9.80 2.06
CA ASP A 71 0.58 -9.58 1.48
C ASP A 71 -0.42 -8.94 2.46
N THR A 72 -0.09 -8.84 3.76
CA THR A 72 -0.94 -8.13 4.74
C THR A 72 -0.76 -6.61 4.68
N ILE A 73 0.30 -6.09 4.04
CA ILE A 73 0.49 -4.65 3.88
C ILE A 73 -0.58 -4.09 2.94
N GLY A 74 -1.24 -3.00 3.34
CA GLY A 74 -2.21 -2.32 2.48
C GLY A 74 -1.53 -1.70 1.26
N ARG A 75 -2.11 -1.85 0.07
CA ARG A 75 -1.50 -1.40 -1.19
C ARG A 75 -2.48 -0.54 -1.97
N VAL A 76 -2.13 0.72 -2.23
CA VAL A 76 -2.97 1.68 -2.95
C VAL A 76 -2.16 2.33 -4.06
N LEU A 77 -2.74 2.45 -5.24
CA LEU A 77 -2.16 3.18 -6.36
C LEU A 77 -2.83 4.53 -6.55
N LEU A 78 -2.02 5.53 -6.91
CA LEU A 78 -2.46 6.77 -7.52
C LEU A 78 -2.19 6.67 -9.03
N SER A 79 -3.20 6.92 -9.86
CA SER A 79 -3.08 6.80 -11.32
C SER A 79 -3.52 8.06 -12.03
N GLY A 80 -2.85 8.42 -13.12
CA GLY A 80 -3.32 9.41 -14.07
C GLY A 80 -4.30 8.83 -15.09
N TYR A 81 -4.76 9.68 -16.02
CA TYR A 81 -5.71 9.29 -17.07
C TYR A 81 -5.14 8.28 -18.09
N SER A 82 -3.83 8.18 -18.22
CA SER A 82 -3.15 7.36 -19.24
C SER A 82 -2.80 5.93 -18.80
N ASP A 83 -3.30 5.48 -17.64
CA ASP A 83 -2.76 4.28 -16.98
C ASP A 83 -3.70 3.07 -16.98
N MET A 84 -4.69 3.05 -17.88
CA MET A 84 -5.77 2.06 -17.91
C MET A 84 -5.27 0.61 -17.91
N GLU A 85 -4.28 0.26 -18.72
CA GLU A 85 -3.73 -1.11 -18.79
C GLU A 85 -3.03 -1.52 -17.49
N LEU A 86 -2.25 -0.61 -16.90
CA LEU A 86 -1.57 -0.84 -15.62
C LEU A 86 -2.57 -1.01 -14.49
N CYS A 87 -3.62 -0.18 -14.47
CA CYS A 87 -4.70 -0.28 -13.50
C CYS A 87 -5.44 -1.61 -13.60
N GLN A 88 -5.73 -2.06 -14.83
CA GLN A 88 -6.38 -3.35 -15.06
C GLN A 88 -5.53 -4.50 -14.50
N ARG A 89 -4.23 -4.51 -14.82
CA ARG A 89 -3.29 -5.51 -14.32
C ARG A 89 -3.23 -5.50 -12.79
N ALA A 90 -3.11 -4.32 -12.18
CA ALA A 90 -2.99 -4.17 -10.73
C ALA A 90 -4.19 -4.74 -9.96
N ILE A 91 -5.40 -4.62 -10.51
CA ILE A 91 -6.62 -5.19 -9.90
C ILE A 91 -6.72 -6.69 -10.19
N SER A 92 -6.51 -7.11 -11.44
CA SER A 92 -6.65 -8.52 -11.83
C SER A 92 -5.69 -9.44 -11.07
N ASP A 93 -4.49 -8.97 -10.76
CA ASP A 93 -3.46 -9.73 -10.05
C ASP A 93 -3.48 -9.47 -8.53
N GLU A 94 -4.51 -8.78 -8.00
CA GLU A 94 -4.65 -8.41 -6.59
C GLU A 94 -3.42 -7.68 -6.00
N ILE A 95 -2.72 -6.94 -6.86
CA ILE A 95 -1.51 -6.18 -6.53
C ILE A 95 -1.91 -4.93 -5.72
N ALA A 96 -2.93 -4.21 -6.15
CA ALA A 96 -3.48 -3.07 -5.41
C ALA A 96 -4.88 -3.40 -4.90
N ALA A 97 -5.17 -3.00 -3.66
CA ALA A 97 -6.52 -3.14 -3.10
C ALA A 97 -7.46 -2.12 -3.74
N ILE A 98 -6.98 -0.89 -3.93
CA ILE A 98 -7.74 0.22 -4.50
C ILE A 98 -6.81 1.07 -5.36
N ILE A 99 -7.36 1.64 -6.44
CA ILE A 99 -6.72 2.63 -7.29
C ILE A 99 -7.50 3.94 -7.18
N LEU A 100 -6.78 5.04 -6.99
CA LEU A 100 -7.32 6.39 -6.91
C LEU A 100 -6.80 7.22 -8.09
N THR A 101 -7.67 8.03 -8.69
CA THR A 101 -7.32 8.85 -9.83
C THR A 101 -6.71 10.18 -9.39
N LYS A 102 -5.67 10.66 -10.09
CA LYS A 102 -5.16 12.03 -10.02
C LYS A 102 -5.97 12.95 -10.96
N PRO A 103 -6.40 14.14 -10.52
CA PRO A 103 -6.33 14.68 -9.16
C PRO A 103 -7.37 14.01 -8.24
N TRP A 104 -6.99 13.78 -6.98
CA TRP A 104 -7.86 13.13 -5.98
C TRP A 104 -8.66 14.15 -5.18
N ASP A 105 -9.81 13.71 -4.64
CA ASP A 105 -10.48 14.41 -3.56
C ASP A 105 -9.88 14.01 -2.20
N ASN A 106 -9.70 14.98 -1.31
CA ASN A 106 -9.07 14.74 0.00
C ASN A 106 -9.93 13.88 0.93
N PHE A 107 -11.26 13.97 0.82
CA PHE A 107 -12.17 13.16 1.62
C PHE A 107 -12.18 11.72 1.09
N GLU A 108 -12.20 11.55 -0.23
CA GLU A 108 -12.07 10.26 -0.88
C GLU A 108 -10.77 9.55 -0.49
N LEU A 109 -9.61 10.20 -0.64
CA LEU A 109 -8.30 9.64 -0.28
C LEU A 109 -8.30 9.15 1.18
N LYS A 110 -8.79 9.96 2.12
CA LYS A 110 -8.86 9.57 3.53
C LYS A 110 -9.75 8.34 3.77
N ASN A 111 -10.89 8.26 3.08
CA ASN A 111 -11.80 7.13 3.23
C ASN A 111 -11.22 5.85 2.63
N VAL A 112 -10.56 5.94 1.47
CA VAL A 112 -9.84 4.81 0.86
C VAL A 112 -8.75 4.30 1.79
N LEU A 113 -7.93 5.19 2.37
CA LEU A 113 -6.89 4.76 3.31
C LEU A 113 -7.48 4.05 4.53
N LYS A 114 -8.56 4.58 5.13
CA LYS A 114 -9.26 3.90 6.23
C LYS A 114 -9.80 2.53 5.83
N LEU A 115 -10.42 2.45 4.64
CA LEU A 115 -10.98 1.20 4.12
C LEU A 115 -9.89 0.14 3.95
N VAL A 116 -8.77 0.49 3.30
CA VAL A 116 -7.66 -0.42 3.04
C VAL A 116 -6.98 -0.84 4.35
N LEU A 117 -6.81 0.06 5.31
CA LEU A 117 -6.28 -0.29 6.63
C LEU A 117 -7.18 -1.25 7.39
N ASN A 118 -8.51 -1.09 7.28
CA ASN A 118 -9.46 -2.04 7.87
C ASN A 118 -9.38 -3.41 7.20
N MET A 119 -9.30 -3.45 5.86
CA MET A 119 -9.12 -4.70 5.10
C MET A 119 -7.84 -5.42 5.53
N ARG A 120 -6.73 -4.68 5.65
CA ARG A 120 -5.47 -5.20 6.18
C ARG A 120 -5.63 -5.82 7.56
N ASN A 121 -6.27 -5.12 8.49
CA ASN A 121 -6.42 -5.62 9.87
C ASN A 121 -7.20 -6.93 9.89
N LEU A 122 -8.28 -7.02 9.09
CA LEU A 122 -9.05 -8.25 8.92
C LEU A 122 -8.21 -9.39 8.31
N GLN A 123 -7.40 -9.09 7.30
CA GLN A 123 -6.52 -10.09 6.66
C GLN A 123 -5.44 -10.60 7.62
N LYS A 124 -4.87 -9.70 8.42
CA LYS A 124 -3.88 -10.04 9.45
C LYS A 124 -4.48 -10.92 10.53
N GLU A 125 -5.63 -10.54 11.09
CA GLU A 125 -6.36 -11.34 12.09
C GLU A 125 -6.72 -12.72 11.54
N ASN A 126 -7.20 -12.80 10.30
CA ASN A 126 -7.53 -14.06 9.64
C ASN A 126 -6.29 -14.96 9.48
N THR A 127 -5.17 -14.38 9.09
CA THR A 127 -3.89 -15.11 8.98
C THR A 127 -3.44 -15.65 10.33
N GLU A 128 -3.49 -14.84 11.39
CA GLU A 128 -3.14 -15.25 12.75
C GLU A 128 -4.07 -16.35 13.29
N LEU A 129 -5.38 -16.24 13.06
CA LEU A 129 -6.36 -17.26 13.48
C LEU A 129 -6.14 -18.60 12.76
N LYS A 130 -5.91 -18.58 11.44
CA LYS A 130 -5.58 -19.78 10.66
C LYS A 130 -4.31 -20.46 11.17
N GLN A 131 -3.28 -19.69 11.50
CA GLN A 131 -2.04 -20.22 12.08
C GLN A 131 -2.28 -20.91 13.43
N LYS A 132 -3.04 -20.27 14.33
CA LYS A 132 -3.40 -20.85 15.64
C LYS A 132 -4.20 -22.15 15.49
N LEU A 133 -5.17 -22.18 14.59
CA LEU A 133 -5.98 -23.36 14.33
C LEU A 133 -5.13 -24.54 13.82
N ASN A 134 -4.19 -24.27 12.91
CA ASN A 134 -3.26 -25.28 12.42
C ASN A 134 -2.35 -25.81 13.53
N GLN A 135 -1.85 -24.95 14.43
CA GLN A 135 -1.05 -25.38 15.57
C GLN A 135 -1.82 -26.28 16.54
N LEU A 136 -3.08 -25.94 16.86
CA LEU A 136 -3.93 -26.74 17.76
C LEU A 136 -4.25 -28.12 17.16
N ASN A 137 -4.52 -28.18 15.86
CA ASN A 137 -4.80 -29.45 15.17
C ASN A 137 -3.58 -30.39 15.17
N LEU A 138 -2.36 -29.83 15.08
CA LEU A 138 -1.11 -30.60 15.14
C LEU A 138 -0.76 -31.05 16.57
N ALA A 139 -1.11 -30.28 17.59
CA ALA A 139 -0.86 -30.62 19.00
C ALA A 139 -1.87 -31.65 19.56
N SER A 140 -2.98 -31.87 18.86
CA SER A 140 -4.04 -32.81 19.25
C SER A 140 -3.94 -34.17 18.55
N GLN A 141 -2.91 -34.38 17.73
CA GLN A 141 -2.54 -35.65 17.08
C GLN A 141 -1.31 -36.24 17.77
#